data_AF-A0A1I1EEK4-F1
#
_entry.id   AF-A0A1I1EEK4-F1
#
_cell.length_a   1.000
_cell.length_b   1.000
_cell.length_c   1.000
_cell.angle_alpha   90.00
_cell.angle_beta   90.00
_cell.angle_gamma   90.00
#
_symmetry.space_group_name_H-M   'P 1'
#
loop_
_entity.id
_entity.type
_entity.pdbx_description
1 polymer ?
#
loop_
_entity_poly.entity_id
_entity_poly.type
_entity_poly.pdbx_seq_one_letter_code
_entity_poly.pdbx_strand_id
1 'polypeptide(L)'
;MKTLLDELQWKEDCLLGRAPGEQQTLFQARLLADPEFRKDIHWQCQAYGYIREYGRRQLRDELEGIHRMLFTEPQHRLFRNRVMAFFRR
;
A
#
# COMPACT_ATOMS: atom_id res chain seq x y z
N MET A 1 -13.78 25.64 5.32
CA MET A 1 -13.49 24.21 5.59
C MET A 1 -13.78 23.27 4.40
N LYS A 2 -14.42 23.71 3.30
CA LYS A 2 -14.56 22.89 2.08
C LYS A 2 -13.26 22.85 1.24
N THR A 3 -12.60 24.01 1.12
CA THR A 3 -11.37 24.21 0.34
C THR A 3 -10.17 23.36 0.80
N LEU A 4 -9.98 23.17 2.11
CA LEU A 4 -8.87 22.34 2.63
C LEU A 4 -9.07 20.85 2.32
N LEU A 5 -10.33 20.39 2.35
CA LEU A 5 -10.67 19.02 2.00
C LEU A 5 -10.49 18.78 0.50
N ASP A 6 -10.95 19.71 -0.33
CA ASP A 6 -10.82 19.64 -1.78
C ASP A 6 -9.34 19.63 -2.20
N GLU A 7 -8.49 20.43 -1.53
CA GLU A 7 -7.04 20.44 -1.80
C GLU A 7 -6.36 19.13 -1.37
N LEU A 8 -6.76 18.57 -0.22
CA LEU A 8 -6.24 17.28 0.22
C LEU A 8 -6.64 16.17 -0.76
N GLN A 9 -7.91 16.12 -1.16
CA GLN A 9 -8.44 15.14 -2.11
C GLN A 9 -7.68 15.22 -3.44
N TRP A 10 -7.46 16.42 -3.96
CA TRP A 10 -6.68 16.63 -5.19
C TRP A 10 -5.23 16.13 -5.07
N LYS A 11 -4.55 16.43 -3.94
CA LYS A 11 -3.19 15.90 -3.68
C LYS A 11 -3.20 14.38 -3.67
N GLU A 12 -4.17 13.76 -3.00
CA GLU A 12 -4.30 12.30 -2.93
C GLU A 12 -4.55 11.69 -4.31
N ASP A 13 -5.46 12.24 -5.09
CA ASP A 13 -5.75 11.73 -6.43
C ASP A 13 -4.53 11.83 -7.35
N CYS A 14 -3.73 12.89 -7.23
CA CYS A 14 -2.46 13.02 -7.98
C CYS A 14 -1.40 12.01 -7.53
N LEU A 15 -1.26 11.78 -6.22
CA LEU A 15 -0.31 10.82 -5.66
C LEU A 15 -0.68 9.37 -5.97
N LEU A 16 -1.97 9.05 -5.99
CA LEU A 16 -2.50 7.71 -6.26
C LEU A 16 -2.70 7.45 -7.76
N GLY A 17 -2.38 8.41 -8.63
CA GLY A 17 -2.51 8.27 -10.08
C GLY A 17 -3.96 8.22 -10.58
N ARG A 18 -4.89 8.81 -9.83
CA ARG A 18 -6.33 8.88 -10.13
C ARG A 18 -6.72 10.22 -10.77
N ALA A 19 -5.87 11.23 -10.66
CA ALA A 19 -6.15 12.55 -11.19
C ALA A 19 -6.06 12.59 -12.73
N PRO A 20 -6.94 13.38 -13.40
CA PRO A 20 -6.81 13.69 -14.82
C PRO A 20 -5.49 14.38 -15.17
N GLY A 21 -5.06 14.27 -16.43
CA GLY A 21 -3.75 14.78 -16.89
C GLY A 21 -3.52 16.28 -16.66
N GLU A 22 -4.56 17.11 -16.77
CA GLU A 22 -4.47 18.55 -16.48
C GLU A 22 -4.17 18.82 -15.01
N GLN A 23 -4.84 18.10 -14.10
CA GLN A 23 -4.61 18.20 -12.66
C GLN A 23 -3.21 17.68 -12.29
N GLN A 24 -2.76 16.60 -12.92
CA GLN A 24 -1.41 16.08 -12.75
C GLN A 24 -0.35 17.10 -13.21
N THR A 25 -0.60 17.79 -14.32
CA THR A 25 0.31 18.83 -14.84
C THR A 25 0.42 20.00 -13.87
N LEU A 26 -0.71 20.49 -13.35
CA LEU A 26 -0.72 21.55 -12.34
C LEU A 26 0.01 21.12 -11.05
N PHE A 27 -0.19 19.86 -10.63
CA PHE A 27 0.48 19.29 -9.47
C PHE A 27 2.01 19.27 -9.64
N GLN A 28 2.50 18.84 -10.81
CA GLN A 28 3.94 18.85 -11.11
C GLN A 28 4.50 20.28 -11.18
N ALA A 29 3.77 21.22 -11.80
CA ALA A 29 4.17 22.61 -11.83
C ALA A 29 4.30 23.20 -10.40
N ARG A 30 3.35 22.88 -9.51
CA ARG A 30 3.37 23.35 -8.13
C ARG A 30 4.49 22.70 -7.32
N LEU A 31 4.78 21.42 -7.51
CA LEU A 31 5.96 20.78 -6.92
C LEU A 31 7.25 21.52 -7.28
N LEU A 32 7.37 22.02 -8.51
CA LEU A 32 8.56 22.75 -8.96
C LEU A 32 8.62 24.18 -8.39
N ALA A 33 7.49 24.88 -8.36
CA ALA A 33 7.41 26.31 -8.02
C ALA A 33 7.25 26.60 -6.52
N ASP A 34 6.69 25.68 -5.74
CA ASP A 34 6.29 25.89 -4.34
C ASP A 34 7.06 24.93 -3.41
N PRO A 35 8.09 25.43 -2.69
CA PRO A 35 8.88 24.60 -1.78
C PRO A 35 8.10 24.03 -0.59
N GLU A 36 7.12 24.76 -0.05
CA GLU A 36 6.30 24.29 1.07
C GLU A 36 5.36 23.18 0.60
N PHE A 37 4.73 23.35 -0.56
CA PHE A 37 3.95 22.28 -1.18
C PHE A 37 4.77 21.02 -1.42
N ARG A 38 6.02 21.16 -1.90
CA ARG A 38 6.93 20.03 -2.08
C ARG A 38 7.25 19.32 -0.77
N LYS A 39 7.46 20.07 0.31
CA LYS A 39 7.73 19.55 1.65
C LYS A 39 6.53 18.78 2.20
N ASP A 40 5.32 19.31 2.04
CA ASP A 40 4.09 18.62 2.43
C ASP A 40 3.94 17.28 1.71
N ILE A 41 4.10 17.29 0.38
CA ILE A 41 4.01 16.08 -0.44
C ILE A 41 5.09 15.07 -0.06
N HIS A 42 6.31 15.53 0.25
CA HIS A 42 7.38 14.66 0.73
C HIS A 42 6.97 13.90 1.99
N TRP A 43 6.45 14.60 3.01
CA TRP A 43 6.03 13.97 4.25
C TRP A 43 4.83 13.05 4.08
N GLN A 44 3.88 13.39 3.21
CA GLN A 44 2.76 12.52 2.87
C GLN A 44 3.25 11.21 2.22
N CYS A 45 4.21 11.29 1.29
CA CYS A 45 4.82 10.10 0.68
C CYS A 45 5.57 9.24 1.70
N GLN A 46 6.32 9.85 2.62
CA GLN A 46 7.01 9.13 3.70
C GLN A 46 6.02 8.41 4.61
N ALA A 47 4.95 9.08 5.03
CA ALA A 47 3.91 8.49 5.87
C ALA A 47 3.26 7.27 5.18
N TYR A 48 2.90 7.39 3.89
CA TYR A 48 2.39 6.26 3.12
C TYR A 48 3.39 5.11 3.01
N GLY A 49 4.69 5.43 2.86
CA GLY A 49 5.77 4.44 2.90
C GLY A 49 5.76 3.64 4.20
N TYR A 50 5.73 4.32 5.35
CA TYR A 50 5.69 3.66 6.65
C TYR A 50 4.42 2.81 6.85
N ILE A 51 3.25 3.33 6.49
CA ILE A 51 1.98 2.61 6.59
C ILE A 51 2.03 1.34 5.73
N ARG A 52 2.53 1.45 4.49
CA ARG A 52 2.67 0.31 3.58
C ARG A 52 3.60 -0.75 4.14
N GLU A 53 4.78 -0.36 4.63
CA GLU A 53 5.76 -1.30 5.18
C GLU A 53 5.28 -1.98 6.46
N TYR A 54 4.52 -1.26 7.29
CA TYR A 54 3.88 -1.84 8.45
C TYR A 54 2.80 -2.85 8.04
N GLY A 55 1.88 -2.45 7.14
CA GLY A 55 0.81 -3.34 6.66
C GLY A 55 1.35 -4.58 5.97
N ARG A 56 2.45 -4.47 5.21
CA ARG A 56 3.13 -5.62 4.59
C ARG A 56 3.68 -6.60 5.63
N ARG A 57 4.25 -6.09 6.73
CA ARG A 57 4.74 -6.92 7.83
C ARG A 57 3.58 -7.65 8.50
N GLN A 58 2.52 -6.94 8.83
CA GLN A 58 1.33 -7.53 9.44
C GLN A 58 0.74 -8.65 8.56
N LEU A 59 0.54 -8.40 7.25
CA LEU A 59 0.04 -9.41 6.32
C LEU A 59 0.95 -10.63 6.23
N ARG A 60 2.27 -10.44 6.28
CA ARG A 60 3.22 -11.55 6.30
C ARG A 60 3.08 -12.37 7.58
N ASP A 61 2.97 -11.72 8.73
CA ASP A 61 2.84 -12.41 10.01
C ASP A 61 1.52 -13.21 10.08
N GLU A 62 0.43 -12.66 9.53
CA GLU A 62 -0.85 -13.36 9.38
C GLU A 62 -0.72 -14.59 8.46
N LEU A 63 -0.06 -14.44 7.30
CA LEU A 63 0.19 -15.54 6.36
C LEU A 63 1.07 -16.63 6.97
N GLU A 64 2.09 -16.26 7.74
CA GLU A 64 2.94 -17.21 8.47
C GLU A 64 2.13 -17.99 9.53
N GLY A 65 1.22 -17.31 10.24
CA GLY A 65 0.30 -17.95 11.18
C GLY A 65 -0.59 -18.99 10.48
N ILE A 66 -1.23 -18.62 9.37
CA ILE A 66 -2.06 -19.51 8.55
C ILE A 66 -1.22 -20.68 8.03
N HIS A 67 -0.01 -20.42 7.53
CA HIS A 67 0.88 -21.46 7.03
C HIS A 67 1.24 -22.47 8.13
N ARG A 68 1.64 -22.00 9.32
CA ARG A 68 1.95 -22.87 10.46
C ARG A 68 0.76 -23.74 10.84
N MET A 69 -0.43 -23.16 10.93
CA MET A 69 -1.67 -23.87 11.22
C MET A 69 -1.91 -25.00 10.19
N LEU A 70 -1.97 -24.65 8.90
CA LEU A 70 -2.33 -25.60 7.83
C LEU A 70 -1.27 -26.69 7.57
N PHE A 71 0.01 -26.40 7.81
CA PHE A 71 1.11 -27.31 7.45
C PHE A 71 1.75 -28.03 8.64
N THR A 72 1.49 -27.60 9.87
CA THR A 72 2.09 -28.20 11.07
C THR A 72 1.06 -28.98 11.89
N GLU A 73 -0.18 -28.49 12.00
CA GLU A 73 -1.16 -29.11 12.88
C GLU A 73 -1.66 -30.47 12.34
N PRO A 74 -1.81 -31.49 13.20
CA PRO A 74 -2.21 -32.84 12.76
C PRO A 74 -3.56 -32.87 12.04
N GLN A 75 -4.50 -31.99 12.42
CA GLN A 75 -5.84 -31.90 11.87
C GLN A 75 -5.88 -31.50 10.39
N HIS A 76 -4.84 -30.84 9.87
CA HIS A 76 -4.74 -30.40 8.48
C HIS A 76 -3.86 -31.30 7.61
N ARG A 77 -3.44 -32.48 8.10
CA ARG A 77 -2.52 -33.39 7.40
C ARG A 77 -2.97 -33.79 5.99
N LEU A 78 -4.26 -34.05 5.78
CA LEU A 78 -4.80 -34.42 4.46
C LEU A 78 -4.68 -33.27 3.46
N PHE A 79 -5.00 -32.04 3.89
CA PHE A 79 -4.84 -30.83 3.08
C PHE A 79 -3.37 -30.63 2.69
N ARG A 80 -2.46 -30.66 3.67
CA ARG A 80 -1.01 -30.55 3.44
C ARG A 80 -0.51 -31.57 2.41
N ASN A 81 -0.89 -32.83 2.57
CA ASN A 81 -0.45 -33.90 1.66
C ASN A 81 -0.95 -33.68 0.23
N ARG A 82 -2.19 -33.20 0.07
CA ARG A 82 -2.78 -32.88 -1.24
C ARG A 82 -2.06 -31.72 -1.91
N VAL A 83 -1.73 -30.67 -1.14
CA VAL A 83 -0.96 -29.52 -1.66
C VAL A 83 0.43 -29.96 -2.09
N MET A 84 1.15 -30.70 -1.24
CA MET A 84 2.50 -31.18 -1.55
C MET A 84 2.56 -32.14 -2.75
N ALA A 85 1.48 -32.87 -3.04
CA ALA A 85 1.41 -33.72 -4.22
C ALA A 85 1.53 -32.95 -5.54
N PHE A 86 1.10 -31.69 -5.62
CA PHE A 86 1.27 -30.85 -6.81
C PHE A 86 2.73 -30.52 -7.12
N PHE A 87 3.60 -30.57 -6.12
CA PHE A 87 5.03 -30.22 -6.24
C PHE A 87 5.95 -31.44 -6.36
N ARG A 88 5.40 -32.66 -6.47
CA ARG A 88 6.17 -33.92 -6.57
C ARG A 88 6.50 -34.33 -8.01
N ARG A 89 6.78 -33.36 -8.89
CA ARG A 89 7.35 -33.60 -10.22
C ARG A 89 8.77 -33.06 -10.27
#